data_AF-A0AAD0RJ05-F1
#
_entry.id   AF-A0AAD0RJ05-F1
#
_cell.length_a   1.000
_cell.length_b   1.000
_cell.length_c   1.000
_cell.angle_alpha   90.00
_cell.angle_beta   90.00
_cell.angle_gamma   90.00
#
_symmetry.space_group_name_H-M   'P 1'
#
loop_
_entity.id
_entity.type
_entity.pdbx_description
1 polymer ?
#
loop_
_entity_poly.entity_id
_entity_poly.type
_entity_poly.pdbx_seq_one_letter_code
_entity_poly.pdbx_strand_id
1 'polypeptide(L)'
;MLLIMSLIWTLFPWAFGLLNFQQKHSEFLYKIGRMGWWLLVSIHPIFAICFWVFELSLSTVVSSLLVMHFLFGITFARNVSTQ
;
A
#
# COMPACT_ATOMS: atom_id res chain seq x y z
N MET A 1 11.20 -12.67 -0.79
CA MET A 1 9.84 -13.23 -0.97
C MET A 1 8.76 -12.34 -0.36
N LEU A 2 8.82 -12.00 0.93
CA LEU A 2 7.82 -11.16 1.61
C LEU A 2 7.60 -9.78 0.97
N LEU A 3 8.67 -9.05 0.64
CA LEU A 3 8.56 -7.75 -0.04
C LEU A 3 7.88 -7.83 -1.41
N ILE A 4 8.12 -8.91 -2.15
CA ILE A 4 7.50 -9.15 -3.47
C ILE A 4 6.01 -9.45 -3.29
N MET A 5 5.64 -10.30 -2.33
CA MET A 5 4.24 -10.60 -2.03
C MET A 5 3.48 -9.36 -1.55
N SER A 6 4.11 -8.53 -0.71
CA SER A 6 3.57 -7.25 -0.25
C SER A 6 3.33 -6.28 -1.43
N LEU A 7 4.26 -6.24 -2.39
CA LEU A 7 4.11 -5.43 -3.59
C LEU A 7 2.98 -5.92 -4.49
N ILE A 8 2.81 -7.24 -4.65
CA ILE A 8 1.68 -7.83 -5.39
C ILE A 8 0.35 -7.40 -4.74
N TRP A 9 0.24 -7.49 -3.42
CA TRP A 9 -0.94 -7.00 -2.70
C TRP A 9 -1.17 -5.50 -2.90
N THR A 10 -0.10 -4.72 -3.00
CA THR A 10 -0.18 -3.28 -3.30
C THR A 10 -0.71 -3.00 -4.70
N LEU A 11 -0.22 -3.73 -5.70
CA LEU A 11 -0.54 -3.44 -7.10
C LEU A 11 -1.92 -3.97 -7.51
N PHE A 12 -2.41 -5.04 -6.88
CA PHE A 12 -3.65 -5.70 -7.27
C PHE A 12 -4.83 -5.34 -6.34
N PRO A 13 -5.03 -5.97 -5.17
CA PRO A 13 -6.12 -5.67 -4.25
C PRO A 13 -6.34 -4.17 -3.97
N TRP A 14 -5.27 -3.43 -3.68
CA TRP A 14 -5.39 -2.02 -3.34
C TRP A 14 -5.69 -1.13 -4.54
N ALA A 15 -5.26 -1.51 -5.74
CA ALA A 15 -5.67 -0.82 -6.96
C ALA A 15 -7.17 -0.99 -7.22
N PHE A 16 -7.71 -2.21 -7.09
CA PHE A 16 -9.16 -2.45 -7.19
C PHE A 16 -9.94 -1.70 -6.12
N GLY A 17 -9.45 -1.71 -4.88
CA GLY A 17 -10.03 -0.95 -3.78
C GLY A 17 -10.11 0.55 -4.08
N LEU A 18 -9.03 1.11 -4.61
CA LEU A 18 -8.96 2.54 -4.95
C LEU A 18 -9.87 2.90 -6.14
N LEU A 19 -9.99 2.02 -7.15
CA LEU A 19 -10.93 2.22 -8.26
C LEU A 19 -12.39 2.19 -7.77
N ASN A 20 -12.73 1.27 -6.87
CA ASN A 20 -14.05 1.23 -6.23
C ASN A 20 -14.30 2.45 -5.34
N PHE A 21 -13.26 2.96 -4.66
CA PHE A 21 -13.33 4.19 -3.87
C PHE A 21 -13.63 5.40 -4.75
N GLN A 22 -13.05 5.47 -5.96
CA GLN A 22 -13.33 6.52 -6.94
C GLN A 22 -14.81 6.61 -7.30
N GLN A 23 -15.49 5.47 -7.43
CA GLN A 23 -16.90 5.44 -7.82
C GLN A 23 -17.84 5.95 -6.71
N LYS A 24 -17.42 5.85 -5.44
CA LYS A 24 -18.26 6.18 -4.27
C LYS A 24 -17.95 7.55 -3.65
N HIS A 25 -16.82 8.15 -3.97
CA HIS A 25 -16.33 9.36 -3.32
C HIS A 25 -15.88 10.41 -4.32
N SER A 26 -15.69 11.64 -3.82
CA SER A 26 -15.28 12.77 -4.64
C SER A 26 -13.89 12.58 -5.26
N GLU A 27 -13.65 13.24 -6.40
CA GLU A 27 -12.37 13.21 -7.10
C GLU A 27 -11.21 13.68 -6.21
N PHE A 28 -11.47 14.63 -5.30
CA PHE A 28 -10.49 15.11 -4.33
C PHE A 28 -10.02 14.00 -3.38
N LEU A 29 -10.95 13.25 -2.77
CA LEU A 29 -10.62 12.15 -1.87
C LEU A 29 -9.90 11.01 -2.62
N TYR A 30 -10.31 10.76 -3.86
CA TYR A 30 -9.64 9.79 -4.72
C TYR A 30 -8.20 10.20 -5.05
N LYS A 31 -7.92 11.49 -5.31
CA LYS A 31 -6.54 11.98 -5.52
C LYS A 31 -5.66 11.74 -4.29
N ILE A 32 -6.19 11.97 -3.08
CA ILE A 32 -5.48 11.67 -1.83
C ILE A 32 -5.20 10.17 -1.74
N GLY A 33 -6.20 9.31 -1.99
CA GLY A 33 -6.02 7.85 -1.99
C GLY A 33 -4.99 7.39 -3.02
N ARG A 34 -4.98 7.99 -4.21
CA ARG A 34 -4.00 7.69 -5.27
C ARG A 34 -2.58 8.11 -4.87
N MET A 35 -2.41 9.25 -4.22
CA MET A 35 -1.11 9.66 -3.67
C MET A 35 -0.65 8.70 -2.57
N GLY A 36 -1.55 8.29 -1.67
CA GLY A 36 -1.25 7.29 -0.65
C GLY A 36 -0.88 5.93 -1.23
N TRP A 37 -1.52 5.53 -2.33
CA TRP A 37 -1.21 4.28 -3.03
C TRP A 37 0.19 4.32 -3.66
N TRP A 38 0.54 5.41 -4.35
CA TRP A 38 1.89 5.59 -4.88
C TRP A 38 2.95 5.63 -3.80
N LEU A 39 2.68 6.30 -2.67
CA LEU A 39 3.57 6.28 -1.52
C LEU A 39 3.80 4.85 -1.01
N LEU A 40 2.74 4.05 -0.90
CA LEU A 40 2.81 2.66 -0.49
C LEU A 40 3.60 1.81 -1.50
N VAL A 41 3.47 2.05 -2.80
CA VAL A 41 4.32 1.38 -3.80
C VAL A 41 5.79 1.76 -3.63
N SER A 42 6.09 3.06 -3.51
CA SER A 42 7.45 3.57 -3.38
C SER A 42 8.15 3.19 -2.08
N ILE A 43 7.42 2.93 -0.99
CA ILE A 43 8.05 2.54 0.28
C ILE A 43 8.70 1.14 0.21
N HIS A 44 8.22 0.25 -0.67
CA HIS A 44 8.76 -1.10 -0.81
C HIS A 44 10.24 -1.12 -1.23
N PRO A 45 10.67 -0.45 -2.33
CA PRO A 45 12.10 -0.37 -2.67
C PRO A 45 12.90 0.44 -1.65
N ILE A 46 12.34 1.48 -1.05
CA ILE A 46 13.01 2.25 0.02
C ILE A 46 13.34 1.31 1.19
N PHE A 47 12.38 0.50 1.63
CA PHE A 47 12.57 -0.43 2.73
C PHE A 47 13.53 -1.57 2.38
N ALA A 48 13.54 -2.02 1.13
CA ALA A 48 14.56 -2.97 0.66
C ALA A 48 15.98 -2.38 0.78
N ILE A 49 16.16 -1.12 0.38
CA ILE A 49 17.45 -0.40 0.53
C ILE A 49 17.77 -0.19 2.01
N CYS A 50 16.81 0.23 2.83
CA CYS A 50 17.00 0.44 4.26
C CYS A 50 17.43 -0.84 4.97
N PHE A 51 16.79 -1.96 4.67
CA PHE A 51 17.15 -3.28 5.18
C PHE A 51 18.58 -3.66 4.76
N TRP A 52 18.94 -3.41 3.50
CA TRP A 52 20.23 -3.83 2.93
C TRP A 52 21.41 -2.94 3.35
N VAL A 53 21.22 -1.63 3.38
CA VAL A 53 22.30 -0.64 3.56
C VAL A 53 22.45 -0.21 5.01
N PHE A 54 21.34 -0.09 5.75
CA PHE A 54 21.33 0.44 7.11
C PHE A 54 21.11 -0.66 8.16
N GLU A 55 21.19 -1.93 7.75
CA GLU A 55 21.02 -3.13 8.59
C GLU A 55 19.77 -3.07 9.48
N LEU A 56 18.71 -2.44 8.95
CA LEU A 56 17.44 -2.31 9.66
C LEU A 56 16.87 -3.69 9.94
N SER A 57 16.39 -3.93 11.15
CA SER A 57 15.86 -5.24 11.50
C SER A 57 14.66 -5.62 10.62
N LEU A 58 14.62 -6.88 10.18
CA LEU A 58 13.55 -7.41 9.35
C LEU A 58 12.17 -7.21 9.99
N SER A 59 12.09 -7.37 11.32
CA SER A 59 10.87 -7.14 12.08
C SER A 59 10.38 -5.70 11.91
N THR A 60 11.24 -4.70 12.08
CA THR A 60 10.87 -3.28 11.95
C THR A 60 10.34 -2.95 10.55
N VAL A 61 11.00 -3.48 9.52
CA VAL A 61 10.60 -3.28 8.12
C VAL A 61 9.21 -3.89 7.85
N VAL A 62 9.00 -5.13 8.29
CA VAL A 62 7.74 -5.85 8.10
C VAL A 62 6.61 -5.22 8.92
N SER A 63 6.83 -4.88 10.18
CA SER A 63 5.84 -4.21 11.04
C SER A 63 5.39 -2.89 10.44
N SER A 64 6.34 -2.09 9.94
CA SER A 64 6.05 -0.78 9.35
C SER A 64 5.23 -0.92 8.06
N LEU A 65 5.59 -1.88 7.19
CA LEU A 65 4.79 -2.19 5.98
C LEU A 65 3.38 -2.64 6.34
N LEU A 66 3.22 -3.54 7.30
CA LEU A 66 1.91 -4.03 7.74
C LEU A 66 1.02 -2.89 8.24
N VAL A 67 1.56 -1.98 9.05
CA VAL A 67 0.81 -0.82 9.55
C VAL A 67 0.36 0.09 8.40
N MET A 68 1.25 0.41 7.46
CA MET A 68 0.89 1.24 6.31
C MET A 68 -0.16 0.59 5.41
N HIS A 69 -0.02 -0.72 5.16
CA HIS A 69 -1.00 -1.51 4.42
C HIS A 69 -2.37 -1.53 5.09
N PHE A 70 -2.40 -1.73 6.41
CA PHE A 70 -3.62 -1.75 7.18
C PHE A 70 -4.33 -0.39 7.11
N LEU A 71 -3.60 0.70 7.37
CA LEU A 71 -4.14 2.06 7.30
C LEU A 71 -4.67 2.40 5.91
N PHE A 72 -3.96 2.02 4.84
CA PHE A 72 -4.43 2.21 3.48
C PHE A 72 -5.71 1.39 3.21
N GLY A 73 -5.70 0.11 3.57
CA GLY A 73 -6.81 -0.82 3.38
C GLY A 73 -8.10 -0.33 4.03
N ILE A 74 -8.05 0.06 5.31
CA ILE A 74 -9.24 0.52 6.04
C ILE A 74 -9.78 1.87 5.54
N THR A 75 -8.94 2.69 4.91
CA THR A 75 -9.30 4.06 4.50
C THR A 75 -9.78 4.10 3.06
N PHE A 76 -8.99 3.52 2.13
CA PHE A 76 -9.19 3.68 0.69
C PHE A 76 -9.55 2.40 -0.04
N ALA A 77 -9.30 1.23 0.55
CA ALA A 77 -9.47 -0.04 -0.14
C ALA A 77 -10.32 -1.06 0.64
N ARG A 78 -11.36 -0.58 1.33
CA ARG A 78 -12.31 -1.43 2.07
C ARG A 78 -13.08 -2.40 1.18
N ASN A 79 -13.31 -2.03 -0.08
CA ASN A 79 -14.00 -2.87 -1.03
C ASN A 79 -13.09 -3.22 -2.21
N VAL A 80 -12.49 -4.41 -2.20
CA VAL A 80 -11.62 -4.91 -3.27
C VAL A 80 -12.32 -5.87 -4.23
N SER A 81 -13.66 -5.99 -4.16
CA SER A 81 -14.40 -6.87 -5.07
C SER A 81 -14.38 -6.33 -6.49
N THR A 82 -14.24 -7.23 -7.47
CA THR A 82 -14.52 -6.97 -8.88
C THR A 82 -16.00 -7.31 -9.12
N GLN A 83 -16.90 -6.34 -8.92
CA GLN A 83 -18.29 -6.48 -9.39
C GLN A 83 -18.36 -6.23 -10.89
#